data_AF-A0A968AR73-F1
#
_entry.id   AF-A0A968AR73-F1
#
_cell.length_a   1.000
_cell.length_b   1.000
_cell.length_c   1.000
_cell.angle_alpha   90.00
_cell.angle_beta   90.00
_cell.angle_gamma   90.00
#
_symmetry.space_group_name_H-M   'P 1'
#
loop_
_entity.id
_entity.type
_entity.pdbx_description
1 polymer ?
#
loop_
_entity_poly.entity_id
_entity_poly.type
_entity_poly.pdbx_seq_one_letter_code
_entity_poly.pdbx_strand_id
1 'polypeptide(L)'
;ALEASQTTGSAVVAGNLIACAVCLPLALPLGESRPADWLVVSYLGVFQIGLAYVLMTRGVRGTTALKASLLLLLEPVLNALWAWLALGEQPGPWSLAGCAVVFFTTLGLTLQRRQ
;
A
#
# COMPACT_ATOMS: atom_id res chain seq x y z
N ALA A 1 -19.28 -9.78 -17.93
CA ALA A 1 -18.81 -8.50 -17.38
C ALA A 1 -19.22 -8.31 -15.91
N LEU A 2 -20.49 -8.54 -15.55
CA LEU A 2 -20.99 -8.48 -14.17
C LEU A 2 -20.38 -9.56 -13.26
N GLU A 3 -20.24 -10.79 -13.74
CA GLU A 3 -19.60 -11.89 -13.00
C GLU A 3 -18.11 -11.60 -12.71
N ALA A 4 -17.37 -11.08 -13.68
CA ALA A 4 -15.95 -10.73 -13.51
C ALA A 4 -15.75 -9.64 -12.43
N SER A 5 -16.61 -8.62 -12.39
CA SER A 5 -16.58 -7.59 -11.34
C SER A 5 -16.96 -8.15 -9.97
N GLN A 6 -17.88 -9.11 -9.91
CA GLN A 6 -18.29 -9.76 -8.67
C GLN A 6 -17.19 -10.66 -8.11
N THR A 7 -16.46 -11.39 -8.98
CA THR A 7 -15.30 -12.21 -8.58
C THR A 7 -14.17 -11.36 -8.01
N THR A 8 -13.88 -10.18 -8.59
CA THR A 8 -12.83 -9.28 -8.07
C THR A 8 -13.18 -8.73 -6.68
N GLY A 9 -14.43 -8.31 -6.47
CA GLY A 9 -14.88 -7.82 -5.16
C GLY A 9 -14.81 -8.90 -4.08
N SER A 10 -15.30 -10.10 -4.40
CA SER A 10 -15.26 -11.25 -3.49
C SER A 10 -13.83 -11.66 -3.12
N ALA A 11 -12.89 -11.61 -4.07
CA ALA A 11 -11.48 -11.91 -3.81
C ALA A 11 -10.83 -10.89 -2.84
N VAL A 12 -11.15 -9.61 -2.99
CA VAL A 12 -10.67 -8.54 -2.10
C VAL A 12 -11.19 -8.73 -0.68
N VAL A 13 -12.48 -9.03 -0.52
CA VAL A 13 -13.09 -9.28 0.79
C VAL A 13 -12.47 -10.52 1.44
N ALA A 14 -12.34 -11.62 0.70
CA ALA A 14 -11.71 -12.84 1.20
C ALA A 14 -10.26 -12.60 1.63
N GLY A 15 -9.48 -11.84 0.85
CA GLY A 15 -8.10 -11.49 1.20
C GLY A 15 -8.00 -10.69 2.50
N ASN A 16 -8.85 -9.69 2.69
CA ASN A 16 -8.88 -8.91 3.93
C ASN A 16 -9.36 -9.72 5.14
N LEU A 17 -10.30 -10.66 4.94
CA LEU A 17 -10.72 -11.58 6.00
C LEU A 17 -9.60 -12.51 6.43
N ILE A 18 -8.83 -13.05 5.49
CA ILE A 18 -7.66 -13.89 5.78
C ILE A 18 -6.60 -13.07 6.51
N ALA A 19 -6.30 -11.86 6.04
CA ALA A 19 -5.35 -10.96 6.71
C ALA A 19 -5.79 -10.66 8.15
N CYS A 20 -7.09 -10.37 8.35
CA CYS A 20 -7.65 -10.19 9.68
C CYS A 20 -7.47 -11.45 10.55
N ALA A 21 -7.82 -12.63 10.03
CA ALA A 21 -7.69 -13.89 10.77
C ALA A 21 -6.24 -14.24 11.14
N VAL A 22 -5.26 -13.86 10.30
CA VAL A 22 -3.83 -14.07 10.58
C VAL A 22 -3.26 -13.03 11.54
N CYS A 23 -3.69 -11.77 11.42
CA CYS A 23 -3.24 -10.70 12.31
C CYS A 23 -3.88 -10.76 13.71
N LEU A 24 -5.11 -11.26 13.83
CA LEU A 24 -5.85 -11.34 15.09
C LEU A 24 -5.12 -12.12 16.20
N PRO A 25 -4.56 -13.34 15.97
CA PRO A 25 -3.80 -14.05 16.99
C PRO A 25 -2.46 -13.37 17.31
N LEU A 26 -1.88 -12.64 16.35
CA LEU A 26 -0.61 -11.92 16.53
C LEU A 26 -0.80 -10.60 17.30
N ALA A 27 -2.01 -10.03 17.24
CA ALA A 27 -2.39 -8.83 17.97
C ALA A 27 -2.78 -9.10 19.43
N LEU A 28 -2.89 -10.37 19.84
CA LEU A 28 -3.19 -10.77 21.21
C LEU A 28 -1.89 -11.03 21.98
N PRO A 29 -1.78 -10.56 23.24
CA PRO A 29 -2.80 -9.86 24.02
C PRO A 29 -2.90 -8.38 23.60
N LEU A 30 -4.12 -7.93 23.35
CA LEU A 30 -4.40 -6.52 23.11
C LEU A 30 -3.97 -5.78 24.39
N GLY A 31 -2.83 -5.09 24.34
CA GLY A 31 -2.41 -4.18 25.40
C GLY A 31 -3.46 -3.08 25.63
N GLU A 32 -3.22 -2.15 26.56
CA GLU A 32 -4.17 -1.07 26.89
C GLU A 32 -4.62 -0.31 25.64
N SER A 33 -5.74 -0.76 25.06
CA SER A 33 -6.25 -0.27 23.79
C SER A 33 -7.05 0.97 24.09
N ARG A 34 -6.50 2.13 23.74
CA ARG A 34 -7.17 3.41 23.99
C ARG A 34 -8.29 3.59 22.96
N PRO A 35 -9.35 4.37 23.27
CA PRO A 35 -10.38 4.72 22.30
C PRO A 35 -9.80 5.37 21.02
N ALA A 36 -8.67 6.08 21.17
CA ALA A 36 -7.93 6.68 20.07
C ALA A 36 -7.39 5.63 19.08
N ASP A 37 -6.96 4.45 19.55
CA ASP A 37 -6.38 3.41 18.68
C ASP A 37 -7.45 2.84 17.74
N TRP A 38 -8.66 2.62 18.25
CA TRP A 38 -9.81 2.22 17.45
C TRP A 38 -10.21 3.27 16.41
N LEU A 39 -10.09 4.55 16.77
CA LEU A 39 -10.35 5.65 15.85
C LEU A 39 -9.29 5.74 14.75
N VAL A 40 -8.02 5.51 15.08
CA VAL A 40 -6.93 5.43 14.11
C VAL A 40 -7.09 4.22 13.18
N VAL A 41 -7.38 3.03 13.72
CA VAL A 41 -7.59 1.81 12.93
C VAL A 41 -8.77 1.95 11.97
N SER A 42 -9.89 2.49 12.45
CA SER A 42 -11.07 2.74 11.60
C SER A 42 -10.79 3.80 10.53
N TYR A 43 -10.05 4.86 10.86
CA TYR A 43 -9.63 5.86 9.89
C TYR A 43 -8.72 5.27 8.80
N LEU A 44 -7.70 4.50 9.16
CA LEU A 44 -6.84 3.80 8.19
C LEU A 44 -7.67 2.83 7.34
N GLY A 45 -8.53 2.00 7.94
CA GLY A 45 -9.35 1.05 7.19
C GLY A 45 -10.28 1.71 6.17
N VAL A 46 -10.99 2.77 6.56
CA VAL A 46 -11.96 3.43 5.68
C VAL A 46 -11.27 4.33 4.67
N PHE A 47 -10.38 5.21 5.14
CA PHE A 47 -9.82 6.28 4.32
C PHE A 47 -8.57 5.86 3.56
N GLN A 48 -7.72 5.00 4.13
CA GLN A 48 -6.54 4.50 3.42
C GLN A 48 -6.92 3.35 2.49
N ILE A 49 -7.53 2.28 3.03
CA ILE A 49 -7.81 1.06 2.28
C ILE A 49 -9.09 1.20 1.44
N GLY A 50 -10.19 1.67 2.03
CA GLY A 50 -11.47 1.84 1.34
C GLY A 50 -11.37 2.82 0.17
N LEU A 51 -10.76 3.99 0.38
CA LEU A 51 -10.55 4.97 -0.69
C LEU A 51 -9.62 4.42 -1.79
N ALA A 52 -8.55 3.71 -1.42
CA ALA A 52 -7.65 3.08 -2.38
C ALA A 52 -8.38 2.06 -3.26
N TYR A 53 -9.27 1.23 -2.69
CA TYR A 53 -10.06 0.29 -3.48
C TYR A 53 -11.03 0.98 -4.44
N VAL A 54 -11.65 2.09 -4.03
CA VAL A 54 -12.52 2.89 -4.91
C VAL A 54 -11.72 3.53 -6.05
N LEU A 55 -10.55 4.09 -5.75
CA LEU A 55 -9.63 4.64 -6.76
C LEU A 55 -9.14 3.55 -7.71
N MET A 56 -8.79 2.38 -7.20
CA MET A 56 -8.31 1.24 -7.98
C MET A 56 -9.40 0.67 -8.89
N THR A 57 -10.61 0.45 -8.38
CA THR A 57 -11.74 -0.02 -9.20
C THR A 57 -12.14 0.98 -10.28
N ARG A 58 -12.01 2.29 -10.02
CA ARG A 58 -12.19 3.34 -11.05
C ARG A 58 -11.03 3.40 -12.03
N GLY A 59 -9.79 3.29 -11.55
CA GLY A 59 -8.57 3.39 -12.34
C GLY A 59 -8.40 2.21 -13.31
N VAL A 60 -8.66 0.99 -12.88
CA VAL A 60 -8.55 -0.23 -13.72
C VAL A 60 -9.40 -0.14 -15.00
N ARG A 61 -10.50 0.61 -14.98
CA ARG A 61 -11.37 0.80 -16.16
C ARG A 61 -10.79 1.74 -17.23
N GLY A 62 -9.77 2.54 -16.92
CA GLY A 62 -9.25 3.59 -17.82
C GLY A 62 -7.72 3.72 -17.89
N THR A 63 -6.97 2.81 -17.27
CA THR A 63 -5.52 2.96 -17.07
C THR A 63 -4.74 1.92 -17.86
N THR A 64 -4.07 2.34 -18.94
CA THR A 64 -3.13 1.52 -19.73
C THR A 64 -1.95 1.07 -18.85
N ALA A 65 -1.41 -0.13 -19.09
CA ALA A 65 -0.32 -0.76 -18.32
C ALA A 65 0.89 0.15 -18.01
N LEU A 66 1.15 1.14 -18.87
CA LEU A 66 2.17 2.16 -18.67
C LEU A 66 1.92 3.04 -17.44
N LYS A 67 0.69 3.55 -17.26
CA LYS A 67 0.33 4.42 -16.13
C LYS A 67 0.35 3.64 -14.80
N ALA A 68 -0.06 2.39 -14.81
CA ALA A 68 0.04 1.52 -13.64
C ALA A 68 1.51 1.27 -13.24
N SER A 69 2.39 1.04 -14.22
CA SER A 69 3.83 0.91 -13.97
C SER A 69 4.45 2.20 -13.43
N LEU A 70 4.06 3.36 -13.95
CA LEU A 70 4.51 4.66 -13.44
C LEU A 70 4.03 4.91 -12.01
N LEU A 71 2.78 4.55 -11.69
CA LEU A 71 2.26 4.64 -10.32
C LEU A 71 3.03 3.73 -9.35
N LEU A 72 3.32 2.50 -9.75
CA LEU A 72 4.17 1.56 -8.97
C LEU A 72 5.58 2.10 -8.71
N LEU A 73 6.15 2.83 -9.68
CA LEU A 73 7.43 3.51 -9.52
C LEU A 73 7.32 4.75 -8.62
N LEU A 74 6.20 5.47 -8.69
CA LEU A 74 5.97 6.69 -7.93
C LEU A 74 5.65 6.40 -6.47
N GLU A 75 4.92 5.32 -6.18
CA GLU A 75 4.47 4.93 -4.84
C GLU A 75 5.58 4.91 -3.79
N PRO A 76 6.74 4.23 -3.98
CA PRO A 76 7.81 4.23 -3.00
C PRO A 76 8.49 5.61 -2.86
N VAL A 77 8.58 6.38 -3.95
CA VAL A 77 9.15 7.75 -3.92
C VAL A 77 8.24 8.67 -3.12
N LEU A 78 6.93 8.59 -3.35
CA LEU A 78 5.94 9.38 -2.63
C LEU A 78 5.92 8.99 -1.16
N ASN A 79 6.00 7.70 -0.84
CA ASN A 79 6.04 7.23 0.55
C ASN A 79 7.29 7.74 1.28
N ALA A 80 8.47 7.73 0.62
CA ALA A 80 9.68 8.31 1.17
C ALA A 80 9.58 9.83 1.38
N LEU A 81 8.98 10.55 0.42
CA LEU A 81 8.75 11.99 0.51
C LEU A 81 7.80 12.34 1.66
N TRP A 82 6.69 11.59 1.78
CA TRP A 82 5.72 11.76 2.86
C TRP A 82 6.31 11.44 4.23
N ALA A 83 7.14 10.40 4.35
CA ALA A 83 7.85 10.11 5.58
C ALA A 83 8.78 11.27 5.99
N TRP A 84 9.54 11.82 5.04
CA TRP A 84 10.40 12.98 5.31
C TRP A 84 9.61 14.23 5.73
N LEU A 85 8.50 14.53 5.04
CA LEU A 85 7.67 15.71 5.31
C LEU A 85 6.85 15.60 6.60
N ALA A 86 6.25 14.43 6.87
CA ALA A 86 5.30 14.26 7.96
C ALA A 86 5.98 13.89 9.29
N LEU A 87 7.07 13.13 9.26
CA LEU A 87 7.80 12.78 10.49
C LEU A 87 8.95 13.75 10.78
N GLY A 88 9.42 14.53 9.81
CA GLY A 88 10.53 15.47 10.00
C GLY A 88 11.86 14.80 10.41
N GLU A 89 11.90 13.46 10.39
CA GLU A 89 13.08 12.66 10.68
C GLU A 89 14.12 12.96 9.59
N GLN A 90 15.24 13.59 9.99
CA GLN A 90 16.41 13.62 9.11
C GLN A 90 16.72 12.16 8.75
N PRO A 91 16.76 11.81 7.45
CA PRO A 91 16.77 10.43 7.03
C PRO A 91 17.99 9.73 7.65
N GLY A 92 17.72 8.91 8.66
CA GLY A 92 18.75 8.10 9.31
C GLY A 92 19.36 7.11 8.31
N PRO A 93 20.50 6.49 8.64
CA PRO A 93 21.23 5.58 7.74
C PRO A 93 20.34 4.49 7.12
N TRP A 94 19.33 4.02 7.88
CA TRP A 94 18.35 3.02 7.45
C TRP A 94 17.36 3.53 6.40
N SER A 95 16.95 4.79 6.46
CA SER A 95 16.07 5.38 5.44
C SER A 95 16.83 5.58 4.13
N LEU A 96 18.11 5.99 4.22
CA LEU A 96 19.01 6.04 3.07
C LEU A 96 19.26 4.65 2.45
N ALA A 97 19.43 3.62 3.28
CA ALA A 97 19.57 2.24 2.83
C ALA A 97 18.30 1.75 2.12
N GLY A 98 17.11 2.06 2.66
CA GLY A 98 15.83 1.76 2.01
C GLY A 98 15.69 2.44 0.64
N CYS A 99 16.01 3.74 0.57
CA CYS A 99 16.06 4.48 -0.69
C CYS A 99 17.06 3.86 -1.68
N ALA A 100 18.27 3.49 -1.24
CA ALA A 100 19.28 2.87 -2.08
C ALA A 100 18.77 1.54 -2.66
N VAL A 101 18.16 0.68 -1.85
CA VAL A 101 17.58 -0.60 -2.31
C VAL A 101 16.51 -0.36 -3.38
N VAL A 102 15.56 0.54 -3.12
CA VAL A 102 14.51 0.87 -4.12
C VAL A 102 15.13 1.41 -5.41
N PHE A 103 16.13 2.28 -5.30
CA PHE A 103 16.81 2.87 -6.45
C PHE A 103 17.55 1.82 -7.27
N PHE A 104 18.34 0.94 -6.63
CA PHE A 104 19.08 -0.13 -7.31
C PHE A 104 18.15 -1.18 -7.92
N THR A 105 17.08 -1.58 -7.23
CA THR A 105 16.08 -2.48 -7.77
C THR A 105 15.38 -1.87 -8.99
N THR A 106 14.96 -0.60 -8.89
CA THR A 106 14.33 0.12 -10.00
C THR A 106 15.27 0.28 -11.19
N LEU A 107 16.54 0.61 -10.93
CA LEU A 107 17.56 0.75 -11.96
C LEU A 107 17.88 -0.58 -12.64
N GLY A 108 18.01 -1.67 -11.87
CA GLY A 108 18.24 -3.02 -12.40
C GLY A 108 17.10 -3.49 -13.31
N LEU A 109 15.85 -3.28 -12.88
CA LEU A 109 14.67 -3.58 -13.70
C LEU A 109 14.58 -2.69 -14.95
N THR A 110 14.96 -1.42 -14.85
CA THR A 110 14.95 -0.49 -15.99
C THR A 110 16.03 -0.85 -17.02
N LEU A 111 17.18 -1.33 -16.58
CA LEU A 111 18.26 -1.82 -17.45
C LEU A 111 17.90 -3.17 -18.10
N GLN A 112 17.24 -4.08 -17.38
CA GLN A 112 16.73 -5.34 -17.95
C GLN A 112 15.63 -5.14 -18.98
N ARG A 113 14.81 -4.08 -18.87
CA ARG A 113 13.79 -3.74 -19.87
C ARG A 113 14.36 -3.05 -21.12
N ARG A 114 15.64 -2.70 -21.12
CA ARG A 114 16.35 -2.06 -22.24
C ARG A 114 17.15 -3.06 -23.09
N GLN A 115 17.20 -4.33 -22.69
CA GLN A 115 17.62 -5.47 -23.52
C GLN A 115 16.40 -6.30 -23.92
#